data_AF-W0AFZ7-F1
#
_entry.id   AF-W0AFZ7-F1
#
_cell.length_a   1.000
_cell.length_b   1.000
_cell.length_c   1.000
_cell.angle_alpha   90.00
_cell.angle_beta   90.00
_cell.angle_gamma   90.00
#
_symmetry.space_group_name_H-M   'P 1'
#
loop_
_entity.id
_entity.type
_entity.pdbx_description
1 polymer ?
#
loop_
_entity_poly.entity_id
_entity_poly.type
_entity_poly.pdbx_seq_one_letter_code
_entity_poly.pdbx_strand_id
1 'polypeptide(L)'
;MLDTKALADATAAIVREFLAKEVAPLIETIKRLEAELQRRAAAPGADEIGSLVDAAVVREIERRGLIAVDVDQLREGIPTADQIVSRVLAALPAPASPVQPDMEAIRAAIDEQVRTAVSAIPAPQDGASVTVDDVRPLIDEQVRAAVAAIPAPQDGTSVTVDDVRPLLDEQVRAAVAAIPTPKDGIGLAAMFVNRAGECVATMTDGTIHTLGQVVGRDADMAALEQQLREMVAAIPVPKDGRDAMSLDDFTAEVMEDGRTIRFAMKAGDTERTYQLSFPVVIDRGVWQAERAYEAGDGVTWAGSYWIAQRGTDAKPDTADSGFRLAVKRGRDGKDKVA
;
A
#
# COMPACT_ATOMS: atom_id res chain seq x y z
N MET A 1 14.32 -29.57 8.91
CA MET A 1 13.80 -28.60 9.89
C MET A 1 14.72 -27.39 9.85
N LEU A 2 14.23 -26.22 9.44
CA LEU A 2 15.03 -24.99 9.55
C LEU A 2 15.28 -24.70 11.05
N ASP A 3 16.52 -24.41 11.40
CA ASP A 3 16.89 -23.98 12.75
C ASP A 3 16.34 -22.57 12.98
N THR A 4 15.17 -22.51 13.60
CA THR A 4 14.44 -21.27 13.91
C THR A 4 15.22 -20.34 14.82
N LYS A 5 16.16 -20.87 15.61
CA LYS A 5 17.02 -20.07 16.48
C LYS A 5 18.09 -19.33 15.69
N ALA A 6 18.72 -20.01 14.73
CA ALA A 6 19.70 -19.39 13.83
C ALA A 6 19.08 -18.26 12.99
N LEU A 7 17.83 -18.44 12.54
CA LEU A 7 17.09 -17.40 11.80
C LEU A 7 16.75 -16.20 12.69
N ALA A 8 16.33 -16.43 13.93
CA ALA A 8 16.02 -15.37 14.89
C ALA A 8 17.27 -14.56 15.25
N ASP A 9 18.41 -15.22 15.46
CA ASP A 9 19.68 -14.56 15.79
C ASP A 9 20.21 -13.73 14.61
N ALA A 10 20.10 -14.24 13.38
CA ALA A 10 20.45 -13.50 12.17
C ALA A 10 19.55 -12.27 11.96
N THR A 11 18.24 -12.43 12.17
CA THR A 11 17.27 -11.32 12.06
C THR A 11 17.55 -10.25 13.11
N ALA A 12 17.83 -10.64 14.35
CA ALA A 12 18.15 -9.72 15.43
C ALA A 12 19.46 -8.96 15.18
N ALA A 13 20.45 -9.58 14.52
CA ALA A 13 21.68 -8.91 14.11
C ALA A 13 21.41 -7.82 13.06
N ILE A 14 20.63 -8.12 12.02
CA ILE A 14 20.26 -7.17 10.96
C ILE A 14 19.47 -6.00 11.54
N VAL A 15 18.50 -6.26 12.42
CA VAL A 15 17.70 -5.21 13.06
C VAL A 15 18.59 -4.32 13.95
N ARG A 16 19.53 -4.88 14.71
CA ARG A 16 20.47 -4.09 15.51
C ARG A 16 21.37 -3.22 14.66
N GLU A 17 21.87 -3.75 13.55
CA GLU A 17 22.70 -2.98 12.61
C GLU A 17 21.92 -1.83 11.97
N PHE A 18 20.68 -2.09 11.54
CA PHE A 18 19.80 -1.06 11.00
C PHE A 18 19.47 0.04 12.02
N LEU A 19 19.12 -0.34 13.25
CA LEU A 19 18.87 0.62 14.33
C LEU A 19 20.12 1.46 14.65
N ALA A 20 21.30 0.84 14.67
CA ALA A 20 22.55 1.54 14.92
C ALA A 20 22.91 2.51 13.78
N LYS A 21 22.64 2.15 12.53
CA LYS A 21 23.01 2.95 11.36
C LYS A 21 22.03 4.10 11.08
N GLU A 22 20.73 3.82 11.16
CA GLU A 22 19.70 4.77 10.71
C GLU A 22 19.06 5.54 11.88
N VAL A 23 18.86 4.91 13.03
CA VAL A 23 18.11 5.51 14.15
C VAL A 23 19.02 6.28 15.12
N ALA A 24 20.24 5.81 15.37
CA ALA A 24 21.20 6.51 16.23
C ALA A 24 21.51 7.96 15.81
N PRO A 25 21.79 8.28 14.52
CA PRO A 25 22.09 9.67 14.12
C PRO A 25 20.87 10.60 14.23
N LEU A 26 19.65 10.06 14.07
CA LEU A 26 18.43 10.83 14.25
C LEU A 26 18.22 11.21 15.73
N ILE A 27 18.51 10.30 16.65
CA ILE A 27 18.43 10.57 18.09
C ILE A 27 19.44 11.65 18.51
N GLU A 28 20.66 11.63 17.98
CA GLU A 28 21.65 12.70 18.24
C GLU A 28 21.18 14.05 17.69
N THR A 29 20.57 14.05 16.50
CA THR A 29 20.05 15.28 15.88
C THR A 29 18.92 15.89 16.72
N ILE A 30 18.01 15.06 17.24
CA ILE A 30 16.92 15.50 18.13
C ILE A 30 17.51 16.11 19.41
N LYS A 31 18.45 15.43 20.08
CA LYS A 31 19.11 15.96 21.28
C LYS A 31 19.79 17.30 21.03
N ARG A 32 20.44 17.46 19.86
CA ARG A 32 21.07 18.72 19.46
C ARG A 32 20.03 19.83 19.28
N LEU A 33 18.92 19.54 18.61
CA LEU A 33 17.84 20.50 18.38
C LEU A 33 17.14 20.90 19.69
N GLU A 34 16.93 19.95 20.60
CA GLU A 34 16.39 20.24 21.93
C GLU A 34 17.32 21.16 22.73
N ALA A 35 18.63 20.91 22.69
CA ALA A 35 19.63 21.78 23.32
C ALA A 35 19.67 23.18 22.68
N GLU A 36 19.49 23.29 21.36
CA GLU A 36 19.44 24.57 20.65
C GLU A 36 18.17 25.37 21.00
N LEU A 37 17.03 24.70 21.10
CA LEU A 37 15.77 25.31 21.53
C LEU A 37 15.82 25.78 22.98
N GLN A 38 16.40 25.00 23.89
CA GLN A 38 16.60 25.43 25.28
C GLN A 38 17.53 26.64 25.38
N ARG A 39 18.58 26.72 24.56
CA ARG A 39 19.45 27.91 24.50
C ARG A 39 18.75 29.15 23.97
N ARG A 40 17.85 29.00 22.98
CA ARG A 40 17.04 30.11 22.47
C ARG A 40 15.97 30.56 23.46
N ALA A 41 15.40 29.65 24.22
CA ALA A 41 14.47 29.96 25.31
C ALA A 41 15.15 30.65 26.50
N ALA A 42 16.47 30.49 26.64
CA ALA A 42 17.31 31.16 27.63
C ALA A 42 17.93 32.49 27.13
N ALA A 43 17.47 33.04 26.00
CA ALA A 43 17.85 34.38 25.59
C ALA A 43 17.29 35.40 26.61
N PRO A 44 18.12 36.34 27.12
CA PRO A 44 17.68 37.26 28.16
C PRO A 44 16.50 38.09 27.67
N GLY A 45 15.44 38.15 28.49
CA GLY A 45 14.28 38.98 28.20
C GLY A 45 14.65 40.46 28.11
N ALA A 46 13.79 41.30 27.54
CA ALA A 46 14.05 42.73 27.37
C ALA A 46 14.47 43.43 28.69
N ASP A 47 13.95 42.96 29.82
CA ASP A 47 14.28 43.48 31.17
C ASP A 47 15.69 43.08 31.63
N GLU A 48 16.16 41.86 31.32
CA GLU A 48 17.54 41.43 31.61
C GLU A 48 18.53 42.17 30.72
N ILE A 49 18.19 42.41 29.45
CA ILE A 49 19.00 43.23 28.53
C ILE A 49 19.11 44.67 29.07
N GLY A 50 18.01 45.26 29.56
CA GLY A 50 18.01 46.59 30.18
C GLY A 50 18.97 46.69 31.37
N SER A 51 18.88 45.73 32.31
CA SER A 51 19.77 45.71 33.48
C SER A 51 21.26 45.49 33.13
N LEU A 52 21.56 44.73 32.09
CA LEU A 52 22.93 44.52 31.59
C LEU A 52 23.49 45.79 30.93
N VAL A 53 22.65 46.54 30.22
CA VAL A 53 23.02 47.84 29.62
C VAL A 53 23.29 48.87 30.71
N ASP A 54 22.42 48.97 31.72
CA ASP A 54 22.61 49.89 32.84
C ASP A 54 23.90 49.56 33.62
N ALA A 55 24.15 48.28 33.89
CA ALA A 55 25.37 47.82 34.55
C ALA A 55 26.64 48.02 33.70
N ALA A 56 26.52 48.07 32.37
CA ALA A 56 27.62 48.38 31.46
C ALA A 56 27.91 49.88 31.40
N VAL A 57 26.87 50.73 31.40
CA VAL A 57 26.99 52.19 31.42
C VAL A 57 27.64 52.65 32.73
N VAL A 58 27.19 52.13 33.88
CA VAL A 58 27.79 52.45 35.19
C VAL A 58 29.27 52.06 35.22
N ARG A 59 29.62 50.86 34.72
CA ARG A 59 31.02 50.43 34.62
C ARG A 59 31.88 51.30 33.72
N GLU A 60 31.31 51.83 32.63
CA GLU A 60 32.03 52.71 31.71
C GLU A 60 32.26 54.11 32.33
N ILE A 61 31.31 54.60 33.11
CA ILE A 61 31.43 55.85 33.88
C ILE A 61 32.55 55.72 34.94
N GLU A 62 32.56 54.62 35.69
CA GLU A 62 33.60 54.32 36.67
C GLU A 62 34.97 54.12 36.02
N ARG A 63 35.04 53.40 34.89
CA ARG A 63 36.29 53.15 34.15
C ARG A 63 36.92 54.43 33.60
N ARG A 64 36.11 55.41 33.22
CA ARG A 64 36.59 56.71 32.72
C ARG A 64 37.01 57.68 33.82
N GLY A 65 36.87 57.30 35.09
CA GLY A 65 37.31 58.13 36.22
C GLY A 65 36.62 59.50 36.23
N LEU A 66 35.38 59.57 35.74
CA LEU A 66 34.58 60.80 35.77
C LEU A 66 34.20 61.08 37.22
N ILE A 67 35.03 61.87 37.89
CA ILE A 67 34.79 62.36 39.26
C ILE A 67 33.49 63.16 39.26
N ALA A 68 32.69 62.98 40.31
CA ALA A 68 31.49 63.75 40.59
C ALA A 68 31.77 65.25 40.38
N VAL A 69 31.32 65.77 39.23
CA VAL A 69 31.18 67.20 39.03
C VAL A 69 29.94 67.58 39.82
N ASP A 70 30.10 68.45 40.81
CA ASP A 70 28.97 69.04 41.52
C ASP A 70 28.13 69.83 40.51
N VAL A 71 27.03 69.22 40.08
CA VAL A 71 26.14 69.74 39.03
C VAL A 71 25.52 71.07 39.46
N ASP A 72 25.47 71.35 40.77
CA ASP A 72 24.91 72.59 41.31
C ASP A 72 25.84 73.80 41.07
N GLN A 73 27.17 73.63 40.99
CA GLN A 73 28.09 74.75 40.71
C GLN A 73 28.13 75.19 39.24
N LEU A 74 27.69 74.35 38.29
CA LEU A 74 27.57 74.75 36.88
C LEU A 74 26.25 75.46 36.56
N ARG A 75 25.31 75.50 37.51
CA ARG A 75 23.93 75.97 37.29
C ARG A 75 23.72 77.47 37.57
N GLU A 76 24.64 78.14 38.25
CA GLU A 76 24.49 79.57 38.60
C GLU A 76 24.78 80.55 37.45
N GLY A 77 25.38 80.10 36.35
CA GLY A 77 25.76 80.97 35.21
C GLY A 77 24.98 80.73 33.91
N ILE A 78 24.11 79.72 33.86
CA ILE A 78 23.40 79.34 32.63
C ILE A 78 22.00 79.97 32.66
N PRO A 79 21.66 80.89 31.74
CA PRO A 79 20.31 81.43 31.66
C PRO A 79 19.31 80.29 31.50
N THR A 80 18.18 80.37 32.22
CA THR A 80 17.16 79.31 32.20
C THR A 80 16.58 79.14 30.80
N ALA A 81 16.07 77.94 30.50
CA ALA A 81 15.46 77.64 29.21
C ALA A 81 14.41 78.70 28.81
N ASP A 82 13.61 79.20 29.76
CA ASP A 82 12.65 80.28 29.54
C ASP A 82 13.27 81.62 29.12
N GLN A 83 14.44 81.97 29.67
CA GLN A 83 15.15 83.20 29.32
C GLN A 83 15.77 83.11 27.93
N ILE A 84 16.26 81.94 27.54
CA ILE A 84 16.78 81.69 26.19
C ILE A 84 15.62 81.69 25.18
N VAL A 85 14.53 80.98 25.49
CA VAL A 85 13.33 80.88 24.64
C VAL A 85 12.69 82.25 24.44
N SER A 86 12.57 83.08 25.48
CA SER A 86 11.99 84.43 25.37
C SER A 86 12.84 85.36 24.50
N ARG A 87 14.18 85.24 24.55
CA ARG A 87 15.08 86.05 23.73
C ARG A 87 15.06 85.63 22.26
N VAL A 88 14.94 84.33 22.00
CA VAL A 88 14.84 83.78 20.64
C VAL A 88 13.48 84.10 20.02
N LEU A 89 12.38 84.00 20.79
CA LEU A 89 11.04 84.35 20.30
C LEU A 89 10.88 85.83 19.92
N ALA A 90 11.51 86.74 20.66
CA ALA A 90 11.45 88.17 20.38
C ALA A 90 12.25 88.60 19.14
N ALA A 91 13.19 87.77 18.67
CA ALA A 91 14.09 88.09 17.55
C ALA A 91 13.71 87.39 16.23
N LEU A 92 12.69 86.51 16.23
CA LEU A 92 12.23 85.83 15.01
C LEU A 92 11.15 86.68 14.30
N PRO A 93 11.31 87.01 13.01
CA PRO A 93 10.23 87.60 12.24
C PRO A 93 9.05 86.62 12.16
N ALA A 94 7.81 87.13 12.24
CA ALA A 94 6.61 86.31 12.19
C ALA A 94 6.64 85.39 10.95
N PRO A 95 6.48 84.06 11.11
CA PRO A 95 6.49 83.15 9.98
C PRO A 95 5.29 83.45 9.08
N ALA A 96 5.54 83.62 7.78
CA ALA A 96 4.48 83.49 6.79
C ALA A 96 3.81 82.12 6.99
N SER A 97 2.48 82.08 7.02
CA SER A 97 1.72 80.85 7.28
C SER A 97 2.25 79.69 6.43
N PRO A 98 2.43 78.48 7.00
CA PRO A 98 2.87 77.34 6.22
C PRO A 98 1.81 77.06 5.16
N VAL A 99 2.21 77.11 3.89
CA VAL A 99 1.43 76.50 2.81
C VAL A 99 1.36 75.02 3.15
N GLN A 100 0.21 74.55 3.62
CA GLN A 100 -0.03 73.14 3.82
C GLN A 100 0.12 72.46 2.45
N PRO A 101 0.89 71.37 2.33
CA PRO A 101 0.94 70.63 1.08
C PRO A 101 -0.47 70.15 0.75
N ASP A 102 -0.96 70.53 -0.42
CA ASP A 102 -2.26 70.10 -0.91
C ASP A 102 -2.23 68.59 -1.16
N MET A 103 -2.73 67.83 -0.18
CA MET A 103 -2.78 66.37 -0.23
C MET A 103 -3.67 65.86 -1.36
N GLU A 104 -4.60 66.68 -1.86
CA GLU A 104 -5.42 66.36 -3.03
C GLU A 104 -4.59 66.47 -4.31
N ALA A 105 -3.76 67.51 -4.43
CA ALA A 105 -2.80 67.65 -5.54
C ALA A 105 -1.73 66.54 -5.53
N ILE A 106 -1.21 66.16 -4.36
CA ILE A 106 -0.25 65.05 -4.23
C ILE A 106 -0.91 63.73 -4.62
N ARG A 107 -2.15 63.49 -4.17
CA ARG A 107 -2.90 62.28 -4.51
C ARG A 107 -3.21 62.22 -6.01
N ALA A 108 -3.61 63.33 -6.63
CA ALA A 108 -3.83 63.43 -8.06
C ALA A 108 -2.54 63.17 -8.86
N ALA A 109 -1.40 63.67 -8.39
CA ALA A 109 -0.10 63.41 -9.01
C ALA A 109 0.32 61.94 -8.90
N ILE A 110 0.07 61.29 -7.76
CA ILE A 110 0.33 59.85 -7.56
C ILE A 110 -0.61 59.02 -8.43
N ASP A 111 -1.90 59.35 -8.48
CA ASP A 111 -2.88 58.61 -9.28
C ASP A 111 -2.55 58.66 -10.77
N GLU A 112 -2.10 59.82 -11.27
CA GLU A 112 -1.67 59.95 -12.66
C GLU A 112 -0.37 59.19 -12.95
N GLN A 113 0.59 59.19 -12.01
CA GLN A 113 1.81 58.38 -12.13
C GLN A 113 1.51 56.87 -12.10
N VAL A 114 0.62 56.42 -11.21
CA VAL A 114 0.20 55.02 -11.12
C VAL A 114 -0.55 54.61 -12.38
N ARG A 115 -1.46 55.44 -12.90
CA ARG A 115 -2.17 55.19 -14.16
C ARG A 115 -1.21 55.05 -15.33
N THR A 116 -0.23 55.95 -15.43
CA THR A 116 0.80 55.90 -16.48
C THR A 116 1.62 54.62 -16.37
N ALA A 117 2.09 54.28 -15.17
CA ALA A 117 2.87 53.06 -14.92
C ALA A 117 2.07 51.79 -15.23
N VAL A 118 0.79 51.73 -14.86
CA VAL A 118 -0.09 50.58 -15.14
C VAL A 118 -0.39 50.46 -16.64
N SER A 119 -0.56 51.57 -17.35
CA SER A 119 -0.78 51.56 -18.81
C SER A 119 0.45 51.14 -19.62
N ALA A 120 1.66 51.26 -19.03
CA ALA A 120 2.91 50.84 -19.63
C ALA A 120 3.23 49.35 -19.42
N ILE A 121 2.48 48.64 -18.56
CA ILE A 121 2.61 47.18 -18.41
C ILE A 121 2.02 46.53 -19.66
N PRO A 122 2.81 45.78 -20.46
CA PRO A 122 2.28 45.06 -21.60
C PRO A 122 1.20 44.08 -21.12
N ALA A 123 0.03 44.11 -21.75
CA ALA A 123 -1.00 43.13 -21.47
C ALA A 123 -0.42 41.71 -21.67
N PRO A 124 -0.69 40.75 -20.76
CA PRO A 124 -0.26 39.38 -20.95
C PRO A 124 -0.85 38.88 -22.27
N GLN A 125 0.02 38.47 -23.18
CA GLN A 125 -0.42 37.83 -24.41
C GLN A 125 -0.97 36.45 -24.04
N ASP A 126 -2.21 36.17 -24.43
CA ASP A 126 -2.78 34.84 -24.27
C ASP A 126 -1.89 33.85 -25.02
N GLY A 127 -1.35 32.87 -24.29
CA GLY A 127 -0.63 31.76 -24.91
C GLY A 127 -1.56 31.00 -25.84
N ALA A 128 -1.10 30.70 -27.05
CA ALA A 128 -1.83 29.84 -27.97
C ALA A 128 -2.13 28.51 -27.26
N SER A 129 -3.41 28.23 -27.00
CA SER A 129 -3.84 26.99 -26.39
C SER A 129 -3.60 25.88 -27.39
N VAL A 130 -2.63 25.02 -27.11
CA VAL A 130 -2.33 23.83 -27.90
C VAL A 130 -3.54 22.91 -27.81
N THR A 131 -4.18 22.67 -28.95
CA THR A 131 -5.32 21.77 -29.08
C THR A 131 -4.82 20.33 -29.24
N VAL A 132 -5.72 19.35 -29.05
CA VAL A 132 -5.40 17.94 -29.28
C VAL A 132 -4.97 17.69 -30.73
N ASP A 133 -5.46 18.48 -31.68
CA ASP A 133 -5.08 18.37 -33.10
C ASP A 133 -3.67 18.90 -33.37
N ASP A 134 -3.15 19.83 -32.54
CA ASP A 134 -1.79 20.35 -32.65
C ASP A 134 -0.73 19.36 -32.15
N VAL A 135 -1.07 18.49 -31.18
CA VAL A 135 -0.15 17.47 -30.63
C VAL A 135 -0.27 16.11 -31.30
N ARG A 136 -1.38 15.84 -32.00
CA ARG A 136 -1.58 14.57 -32.72
C ARG A 136 -0.42 14.19 -33.65
N PRO A 137 0.12 15.07 -34.52
CA PRO A 137 1.22 14.69 -35.40
C PRO A 137 2.51 14.32 -34.65
N LEU A 138 2.79 15.00 -33.53
CA LEU A 138 3.96 14.68 -32.69
C LEU A 138 3.79 13.32 -32.00
N ILE A 139 2.59 13.02 -31.52
CA ILE A 139 2.28 11.73 -30.88
C ILE A 139 2.35 10.61 -31.92
N ASP A 140 1.78 10.80 -33.11
CA ASP A 140 1.79 9.80 -34.17
C ASP A 140 3.21 9.45 -34.62
N GLU A 141 4.10 10.45 -34.73
CA GLU A 141 5.51 10.23 -35.05
C GLU A 141 6.23 9.44 -33.94
N GLN A 142 6.03 9.83 -32.68
CA GLN A 142 6.65 9.15 -31.54
C GLN A 142 6.13 7.73 -31.34
N VAL A 143 4.82 7.50 -31.51
CA VAL A 143 4.22 6.17 -31.43
C VAL A 143 4.74 5.30 -32.57
N ARG A 144 4.84 5.83 -33.79
CA ARG A 144 5.41 5.09 -34.92
C ARG A 144 6.87 4.71 -34.67
N ALA A 145 7.67 5.63 -34.15
CA ALA A 145 9.07 5.37 -33.80
C ALA A 145 9.19 4.30 -32.69
N ALA A 146 8.36 4.39 -31.66
CA ALA A 146 8.33 3.43 -30.56
C ALA A 146 7.89 2.02 -31.03
N VAL A 147 6.86 1.94 -31.88
CA VAL A 147 6.39 0.66 -32.44
C VAL A 147 7.42 0.04 -33.38
N ALA A 148 8.11 0.84 -34.19
CA ALA A 148 9.19 0.36 -35.05
C ALA A 148 10.42 -0.14 -34.27
N ALA A 149 10.62 0.35 -33.04
CA ALA A 149 11.69 -0.08 -32.15
C ALA A 149 11.36 -1.37 -31.37
N ILE A 150 10.11 -1.86 -31.40
CA ILE A 150 9.77 -3.16 -30.80
C ILE A 150 10.41 -4.26 -31.65
N PRO A 151 11.33 -5.07 -31.11
CA PRO A 151 11.91 -6.19 -31.85
C PRO A 151 10.80 -7.14 -32.29
N ALA A 152 10.84 -7.56 -33.55
CA ALA A 152 9.91 -8.59 -34.02
C ALA A 152 10.03 -9.84 -33.13
N PRO A 153 8.90 -10.46 -32.73
CA PRO A 153 8.94 -11.71 -31.98
C PRO A 153 9.75 -12.72 -32.80
N GLN A 154 10.82 -13.22 -32.20
CA GLN A 154 11.59 -14.30 -32.79
C GLN A 154 10.82 -15.58 -32.52
N ASP A 155 10.40 -16.26 -33.59
CA ASP A 155 9.83 -17.59 -33.47
C ASP A 155 10.85 -18.50 -32.77
N GLY A 156 10.44 -19.10 -31.65
CA GLY A 156 11.26 -20.07 -30.96
C GLY A 156 11.51 -21.28 -31.86
N THR A 157 12.75 -21.78 -31.89
CA THR A 157 13.08 -23.02 -32.57
C THR A 157 12.23 -24.15 -32.00
N SER A 158 11.25 -24.60 -32.78
CA SER A 158 10.38 -25.72 -32.39
C SER A 158 11.22 -26.99 -32.36
N VAL A 159 11.33 -27.59 -31.18
CA VAL A 159 11.98 -28.89 -31.00
C VAL A 159 11.12 -29.91 -31.74
N THR A 160 11.71 -30.58 -32.73
CA THR A 160 11.01 -31.60 -33.52
C THR A 160 11.09 -32.95 -32.80
N VAL A 161 10.21 -33.87 -33.17
CA VAL A 161 10.25 -35.24 -32.62
C VAL A 161 11.59 -35.92 -32.89
N ASP A 162 12.25 -35.58 -34.01
CA ASP A 162 13.56 -36.12 -34.36
C ASP A 162 14.69 -35.58 -33.45
N ASP A 163 14.53 -34.38 -32.86
CA ASP A 163 15.48 -33.82 -31.88
C ASP A 163 15.39 -34.52 -30.51
N VAL A 164 14.20 -34.99 -30.12
CA VAL A 164 13.97 -35.63 -28.81
C VAL A 164 14.17 -37.14 -28.87
N ARG A 165 14.02 -37.76 -30.05
CA ARG A 165 14.17 -39.21 -30.25
C ARG A 165 15.46 -39.80 -29.67
N PRO A 166 16.67 -39.25 -29.91
CA PRO A 166 17.89 -39.85 -29.35
C PRO A 166 17.95 -39.80 -27.82
N LEU A 167 17.39 -38.74 -27.19
CA LEU A 167 17.32 -38.64 -25.73
C LEU A 167 16.33 -39.65 -25.13
N LEU A 168 15.19 -39.83 -25.81
CA LEU A 168 14.18 -40.83 -25.44
C LEU A 168 14.72 -42.25 -25.62
N ASP A 169 15.44 -42.53 -26.70
CA ASP A 169 15.99 -43.86 -26.95
C ASP A 169 17.01 -44.26 -25.88
N GLU A 170 17.87 -43.32 -25.45
CA GLU A 170 18.80 -43.55 -24.35
C GLU A 170 18.06 -43.80 -23.03
N GLN A 171 17.06 -42.97 -22.71
CA GLN A 171 16.27 -43.12 -21.49
C GLN A 171 15.45 -44.43 -21.46
N VAL A 172 14.80 -44.79 -22.57
CA VAL A 172 14.03 -46.02 -22.71
C VAL A 172 14.95 -47.22 -22.60
N ARG A 173 16.12 -47.19 -23.26
CA ARG A 173 17.10 -48.28 -23.14
C ARG A 173 17.59 -48.45 -21.70
N ALA A 174 17.90 -47.35 -21.00
CA ALA A 174 18.31 -47.39 -19.60
C ALA A 174 17.19 -47.93 -18.69
N ALA A 175 15.94 -47.48 -18.91
CA ALA A 175 14.78 -47.94 -18.16
C ALA A 175 14.51 -49.43 -18.39
N VAL A 176 14.55 -49.90 -19.64
CA VAL A 176 14.33 -51.31 -20.01
C VAL A 176 15.44 -52.20 -19.44
N ALA A 177 16.71 -51.74 -19.47
CA ALA A 177 17.81 -52.48 -18.85
C ALA A 177 17.71 -52.58 -17.33
N ALA A 178 17.05 -51.62 -16.68
CA ALA A 178 16.80 -51.61 -15.24
C ALA A 178 15.62 -52.49 -14.82
N ILE A 179 14.80 -52.98 -15.76
CA ILE A 179 13.73 -53.95 -15.46
C ILE A 179 14.42 -55.25 -15.03
N PRO A 180 14.21 -55.72 -13.78
CA PRO A 180 14.76 -56.99 -13.33
C PRO A 180 14.30 -58.09 -14.28
N THR A 181 15.22 -58.91 -14.77
CA THR A 181 14.85 -60.06 -15.59
C THR A 181 13.89 -60.94 -14.78
N PRO A 182 12.75 -61.36 -15.37
CA PRO A 182 11.84 -62.27 -14.68
C PRO A 182 12.63 -63.51 -14.27
N LYS A 183 12.62 -63.83 -12.98
CA LYS A 183 13.09 -65.14 -12.53
C LYS A 183 12.14 -66.17 -13.11
N ASP A 184 12.68 -67.26 -13.64
CA ASP A 184 11.86 -68.39 -14.07
C ASP A 184 10.93 -68.80 -12.91
N GLY A 185 9.65 -68.96 -13.22
CA GLY A 185 8.64 -69.33 -12.24
C GLY A 185 8.98 -70.68 -11.63
N ILE A 186 8.69 -70.83 -10.33
CA ILE A 186 8.71 -72.14 -9.69
C ILE A 186 7.60 -72.97 -10.34
N GLY A 187 7.99 -74.01 -11.06
CA GLY A 187 7.07 -74.91 -11.76
C GLY A 187 6.44 -75.92 -10.82
N LEU A 188 5.45 -76.65 -11.34
CA LEU A 188 4.85 -77.77 -10.65
C LEU A 188 5.60 -79.07 -11.02
N ALA A 189 6.18 -79.75 -10.03
CA ALA A 189 6.89 -81.01 -10.24
C ALA A 189 5.93 -82.21 -10.18
N ALA A 190 5.01 -82.23 -9.21
CA ALA A 190 4.02 -83.30 -9.05
C ALA A 190 2.81 -82.84 -8.23
N MET A 191 1.66 -83.47 -8.46
CA MET A 191 0.49 -83.36 -7.58
C MET A 191 -0.03 -84.75 -7.26
N PHE A 192 -0.39 -84.95 -5.99
CA PHE A 192 -1.06 -86.18 -5.56
C PHE A 192 -2.06 -85.86 -4.45
N VAL A 193 -3.01 -86.77 -4.25
CA VAL A 193 -3.96 -86.70 -3.14
C VAL A 193 -3.43 -87.56 -2.01
N ASN A 194 -3.27 -86.96 -0.83
CA ASN A 194 -2.80 -87.68 0.35
C ASN A 194 -3.92 -88.55 0.96
N ARG A 195 -3.59 -89.35 1.98
CA ARG A 195 -4.58 -90.21 2.66
C ARG A 195 -5.66 -89.44 3.42
N ALA A 196 -5.42 -88.17 3.73
CA ALA A 196 -6.40 -87.27 4.33
C ALA A 196 -7.36 -86.64 3.29
N GLY A 197 -7.18 -86.95 2.00
CA GLY A 197 -8.01 -86.43 0.92
C GLY A 197 -7.62 -85.02 0.47
N GLU A 198 -6.44 -84.53 0.85
CA GLU A 198 -5.96 -83.20 0.46
C GLU A 198 -5.06 -83.28 -0.77
N CYS A 199 -5.18 -82.28 -1.64
CA CYS A 199 -4.27 -82.12 -2.75
C CYS A 199 -2.94 -81.57 -2.24
N VAL A 200 -1.86 -82.29 -2.52
CA VAL A 200 -0.51 -81.88 -2.20
C VAL A 200 0.24 -81.66 -3.51
N ALA A 201 0.73 -80.44 -3.68
CA ALA A 201 1.54 -80.02 -4.82
C ALA A 201 3.00 -79.92 -4.40
N THR A 202 3.87 -80.65 -5.10
CA THR A 202 5.32 -80.51 -5.01
C THR A 202 5.79 -79.60 -6.13
N MET A 203 6.50 -78.56 -5.76
CA MET A 203 7.07 -77.57 -6.66
C MET A 203 8.45 -78.01 -7.17
N THR A 204 8.92 -77.44 -8.29
CA THR A 204 10.24 -77.76 -8.87
C THR A 204 11.42 -77.34 -8.00
N ASP A 205 11.20 -76.45 -7.04
CA ASP A 205 12.20 -76.05 -6.03
C ASP A 205 12.23 -77.00 -4.81
N GLY A 206 11.40 -78.06 -4.82
CA GLY A 206 11.30 -79.05 -3.75
C GLY A 206 10.35 -78.65 -2.61
N THR A 207 9.73 -77.46 -2.68
CA THR A 207 8.72 -77.07 -1.69
C THR A 207 7.43 -77.87 -1.88
N ILE A 208 6.71 -78.09 -0.78
CA ILE A 208 5.46 -78.86 -0.75
C ILE A 208 4.36 -77.96 -0.21
N HIS A 209 3.29 -77.80 -0.99
CA HIS A 209 2.11 -77.03 -0.61
C HIS A 209 0.88 -77.94 -0.53
N THR A 210 0.20 -77.92 0.62
CA THR A 210 -1.13 -78.51 0.75
C THR A 210 -2.16 -77.49 0.26
N LEU A 211 -2.84 -77.78 -0.84
CA LEU A 211 -3.80 -76.88 -1.49
C LEU A 211 -5.22 -77.04 -0.93
N GLY A 212 -5.45 -78.02 -0.06
CA GLY A 212 -6.73 -78.27 0.61
C GLY A 212 -7.43 -79.53 0.12
N GLN A 213 -8.64 -79.75 0.62
CA GLN A 213 -9.40 -80.97 0.41
C GLN A 213 -9.86 -81.13 -1.05
N VAL A 214 -9.62 -82.30 -1.64
CA VAL A 214 -10.09 -82.66 -2.98
C VAL A 214 -11.42 -83.35 -2.85
N VAL A 215 -12.47 -82.70 -3.35
CA VAL A 215 -13.79 -83.30 -3.50
C VAL A 215 -13.89 -83.87 -4.91
N GLY A 216 -14.06 -85.20 -5.02
CA GLY A 216 -14.17 -85.92 -6.28
C GLY A 216 -15.56 -85.83 -6.92
N ARG A 217 -15.82 -86.64 -7.95
CA ARG A 217 -17.13 -86.69 -8.65
C ARG A 217 -18.31 -87.05 -7.72
N ASP A 218 -18.04 -87.68 -6.58
CA ASP A 218 -19.05 -88.06 -5.58
C ASP A 218 -19.35 -86.95 -4.54
N ALA A 219 -18.92 -85.72 -4.81
CA ALA A 219 -19.21 -84.56 -3.98
C ALA A 219 -20.72 -84.28 -3.92
N ASP A 220 -21.23 -83.94 -2.73
CA ASP A 220 -22.57 -83.39 -2.58
C ASP A 220 -22.59 -81.95 -3.11
N MET A 221 -22.91 -81.83 -4.40
CA MET A 221 -22.97 -80.56 -5.10
C MET A 221 -24.02 -79.61 -4.52
N ALA A 222 -25.09 -80.14 -3.89
CA ALA A 222 -26.11 -79.30 -3.29
C ALA A 222 -25.58 -78.60 -2.02
N ALA A 223 -24.82 -79.33 -1.19
CA ALA A 223 -24.16 -78.76 -0.03
C ALA A 223 -23.09 -77.72 -0.43
N LEU A 224 -22.33 -78.00 -1.50
CA LEU A 224 -21.32 -77.09 -2.02
C LEU A 224 -21.93 -75.80 -2.59
N GLU A 225 -23.04 -75.91 -3.33
CA GLU A 225 -23.78 -74.76 -3.85
C GLU A 225 -24.31 -73.88 -2.71
N GLN A 226 -24.79 -74.49 -1.63
CA GLN A 226 -25.25 -73.74 -0.45
C GLN A 226 -24.10 -72.96 0.20
N GLN A 227 -22.95 -73.60 0.45
CA GLN A 227 -21.78 -72.92 1.01
C GLN A 227 -21.26 -71.79 0.11
N LEU A 228 -21.21 -72.02 -1.21
CA LEU A 228 -20.77 -70.99 -2.16
C LEU A 228 -21.70 -69.78 -2.13
N ARG A 229 -23.01 -70.02 -2.04
CA ARG A 229 -24.01 -68.95 -1.95
C ARG A 229 -23.86 -68.14 -0.67
N GLU A 230 -23.60 -68.80 0.46
CA GLU A 230 -23.34 -68.16 1.75
C GLU A 230 -22.06 -67.31 1.70
N MET A 231 -20.98 -67.82 1.09
CA MET A 231 -19.73 -67.07 0.92
C MET A 231 -19.89 -65.86 0.00
N VAL A 232 -20.57 -66.02 -1.14
CA VAL A 232 -20.82 -64.91 -2.07
C VAL A 232 -21.71 -63.84 -1.42
N ALA A 233 -22.69 -64.24 -0.62
CA ALA A 233 -23.52 -63.32 0.15
C ALA A 233 -22.73 -62.56 1.24
N ALA A 234 -21.63 -63.14 1.73
CA ALA A 234 -20.74 -62.51 2.71
C ALA A 234 -19.72 -61.54 2.08
N ILE A 235 -19.58 -61.53 0.74
CA ILE A 235 -18.73 -60.54 0.06
C ILE A 235 -19.38 -59.17 0.20
N PRO A 236 -18.70 -58.17 0.80
CA PRO A 236 -19.25 -56.83 0.89
C PRO A 236 -19.55 -56.28 -0.50
N VAL A 237 -20.82 -55.97 -0.77
CA VAL A 237 -21.22 -55.35 -2.04
C VAL A 237 -20.48 -54.01 -2.17
N PRO A 238 -19.78 -53.76 -3.29
CA PRO A 238 -19.16 -52.47 -3.55
C PRO A 238 -20.21 -51.38 -3.40
N LYS A 239 -19.92 -50.35 -2.60
CA LYS A 239 -20.77 -49.16 -2.57
C LYS A 239 -20.51 -48.40 -3.87
N ASP A 240 -21.57 -48.13 -4.62
CA ASP A 240 -21.49 -47.27 -5.78
C ASP A 240 -20.87 -45.93 -5.38
N GLY A 241 -19.94 -45.45 -6.20
CA GLY A 241 -19.34 -44.13 -6.03
C GLY A 241 -20.45 -43.08 -6.14
N ARG A 242 -20.41 -42.08 -5.27
CA ARG A 242 -21.41 -41.00 -5.27
C ARG A 242 -21.31 -40.27 -6.62
N ASP A 243 -22.42 -40.21 -7.37
CA ASP A 243 -22.47 -39.55 -8.68
C ASP A 243 -21.95 -38.11 -8.60
N ALA A 244 -21.24 -37.67 -9.65
CA ALA A 244 -20.79 -36.28 -9.76
C ALA A 244 -22.01 -35.34 -9.86
N MET A 245 -21.92 -34.18 -9.21
CA MET A 245 -23.02 -33.21 -9.12
C MET A 245 -23.50 -32.73 -10.51
N SER A 246 -24.82 -32.63 -10.69
CA SER A 246 -25.44 -31.99 -11.87
C SER A 246 -25.23 -30.47 -11.81
N LEU A 247 -24.96 -29.85 -12.96
CA LEU A 247 -24.86 -28.39 -13.11
C LEU A 247 -26.23 -27.68 -13.04
N ASP A 248 -27.34 -28.43 -13.11
CA ASP A 248 -28.69 -27.87 -13.17
C ASP A 248 -29.21 -27.36 -11.81
N ASP A 249 -28.58 -27.76 -10.70
CA ASP A 249 -28.94 -27.37 -9.32
C ASP A 249 -28.06 -26.24 -8.76
N PHE A 250 -27.37 -25.50 -9.65
CA PHE A 250 -26.52 -24.36 -9.29
C PHE A 250 -27.29 -23.03 -9.41
N THR A 251 -27.41 -22.29 -8.31
CA THR A 251 -27.96 -20.93 -8.30
C THR A 251 -26.90 -19.94 -7.82
N ALA A 252 -26.71 -18.86 -8.57
CA ALA A 252 -25.85 -17.74 -8.19
C ALA A 252 -26.68 -16.45 -8.14
N GLU A 253 -26.70 -15.80 -6.98
CA GLU A 253 -27.46 -14.57 -6.75
C GLU A 253 -26.56 -13.49 -6.14
N VAL A 254 -26.71 -12.25 -6.59
CA VAL A 254 -26.07 -11.08 -5.97
C VAL A 254 -26.92 -10.67 -4.77
N MET A 255 -26.29 -10.56 -3.61
CA MET A 255 -26.95 -10.15 -2.36
C MET A 255 -27.28 -8.65 -2.39
N GLU A 256 -28.14 -8.21 -1.47
CA GLU A 256 -28.57 -6.79 -1.35
C GLU A 256 -27.41 -5.80 -1.14
N ASP A 257 -26.29 -6.27 -0.59
CA ASP A 257 -25.08 -5.46 -0.41
C ASP A 257 -24.43 -5.03 -1.74
N GLY A 258 -24.78 -5.70 -2.85
CA GLY A 258 -24.29 -5.44 -4.22
C GLY A 258 -22.88 -5.96 -4.52
N ARG A 259 -22.23 -6.64 -3.56
CA ARG A 259 -20.82 -7.09 -3.65
C ARG A 259 -20.61 -8.55 -3.28
N THR A 260 -21.60 -9.18 -2.66
CA THR A 260 -21.53 -10.58 -2.26
C THR A 260 -22.35 -11.42 -3.23
N ILE A 261 -21.71 -12.44 -3.79
CA ILE A 261 -22.39 -13.46 -4.59
C ILE A 261 -22.60 -14.68 -3.71
N ARG A 262 -23.86 -15.10 -3.61
CA ARG A 262 -24.25 -16.35 -2.97
C ARG A 262 -24.39 -17.42 -4.03
N PHE A 263 -23.64 -18.50 -3.87
CA PHE A 263 -23.75 -19.72 -4.65
C PHE A 263 -24.45 -20.78 -3.81
N ALA A 264 -25.57 -21.30 -4.25
CA ALA A 264 -26.18 -22.49 -3.67
C ALA A 264 -26.12 -23.64 -4.68
N MET A 265 -25.78 -24.82 -4.16
CA MET A 265 -25.73 -26.07 -4.92
C MET A 265 -26.53 -27.11 -4.16
N LYS A 266 -27.46 -27.77 -4.84
CA LYS A 266 -28.17 -28.91 -4.31
C LYS A 266 -27.59 -30.20 -4.87
N ALA A 267 -27.36 -31.17 -3.99
CA ALA A 267 -26.92 -32.53 -4.34
C ALA A 267 -27.79 -33.53 -3.58
N GLY A 268 -28.82 -34.04 -4.24
CA GLY A 268 -29.85 -34.86 -3.58
C GLY A 268 -30.57 -34.08 -2.47
N ASP A 269 -30.53 -34.59 -1.24
CA ASP A 269 -31.11 -33.93 -0.05
C ASP A 269 -30.16 -32.90 0.61
N THR A 270 -28.93 -32.76 0.11
CA THR A 270 -27.95 -31.84 0.71
C THR A 270 -27.88 -30.54 -0.08
N GLU A 271 -28.24 -29.42 0.55
CA GLU A 271 -28.00 -28.08 0.03
C GLU A 271 -26.71 -27.51 0.64
N ARG A 272 -25.82 -26.98 -0.20
CA ARG A 272 -24.61 -26.27 0.22
C ARG A 272 -24.63 -24.85 -0.31
N THR A 273 -24.50 -23.90 0.60
CA THR A 273 -24.40 -22.48 0.27
C THR A 273 -23.00 -21.96 0.55
N TYR A 274 -22.45 -21.19 -0.40
CA TYR A 274 -21.17 -20.51 -0.32
C TYR A 274 -21.38 -19.02 -0.62
N GLN A 275 -20.66 -18.16 0.09
CA GLN A 275 -20.70 -16.71 -0.14
C GLN A 275 -19.31 -16.22 -0.50
N LEU A 276 -19.20 -15.49 -1.61
CA LEU A 276 -17.98 -14.80 -2.00
C LEU A 276 -18.24 -13.30 -2.01
N SER A 277 -17.53 -12.56 -1.19
CA SER A 277 -17.59 -11.09 -1.14
C SER A 277 -16.42 -10.50 -1.90
N PHE A 278 -16.70 -9.57 -2.81
CA PHE A 278 -15.70 -8.93 -3.64
C PHE A 278 -15.28 -7.56 -3.08
N PRO A 279 -13.98 -7.24 -3.04
CA PRO A 279 -13.49 -5.93 -2.58
C PRO A 279 -13.62 -4.88 -3.70
N VAL A 280 -14.85 -4.60 -4.13
CA VAL A 280 -15.17 -3.65 -5.19
C VAL A 280 -15.64 -2.31 -4.65
N VAL A 281 -15.46 -1.26 -5.45
CA VAL A 281 -16.01 0.06 -5.13
C VAL A 281 -17.46 0.13 -5.61
N ILE A 282 -18.40 0.39 -4.70
CA ILE A 282 -19.82 0.58 -5.03
C ILE A 282 -20.18 2.05 -4.86
N ASP A 283 -20.66 2.70 -5.91
CA ASP A 283 -21.19 4.06 -5.81
C ASP A 283 -22.52 4.05 -5.03
N ARG A 284 -22.53 4.76 -3.90
CA ARG A 284 -23.70 4.95 -3.02
C ARG A 284 -24.33 6.33 -3.18
N GLY A 285 -23.84 7.14 -4.13
CA GLY A 285 -24.37 8.47 -4.42
C GLY A 285 -23.92 9.53 -3.42
N VAL A 286 -24.76 10.53 -3.15
CA VAL A 286 -24.43 11.63 -2.22
C VAL A 286 -24.42 11.12 -0.78
N TRP A 287 -23.40 11.50 0.00
CA TRP A 287 -23.33 11.15 1.40
C TRP A 287 -24.56 11.66 2.17
N GLN A 288 -25.14 10.77 2.95
CA GLN A 288 -26.26 11.00 3.86
C GLN A 288 -25.80 10.84 5.31
N ALA A 289 -26.24 11.74 6.18
CA ALA A 289 -26.05 11.63 7.62
C ALA A 289 -26.80 10.40 8.16
N GLU A 290 -26.26 9.78 9.22
CA GLU A 290 -26.85 8.63 9.93
C GLU A 290 -26.96 7.33 9.09
N ARG A 291 -26.41 7.33 7.87
CA ARG A 291 -26.21 6.12 7.08
C ARG A 291 -24.83 5.53 7.35
N ALA A 292 -24.78 4.24 7.67
CA ALA A 292 -23.54 3.50 7.72
C ALA A 292 -23.10 3.08 6.30
N TYR A 293 -21.79 3.16 6.06
CA TYR A 293 -21.14 2.76 4.82
C TYR A 293 -20.11 1.67 5.10
N GLU A 294 -19.97 0.72 4.17
CA GLU A 294 -19.00 -0.36 4.26
C GLU A 294 -17.70 -0.01 3.52
N ALA A 295 -16.63 -0.74 3.83
CA ALA A 295 -15.36 -0.59 3.12
C ALA A 295 -15.57 -0.75 1.60
N GLY A 296 -15.10 0.18 0.79
CA GLY A 296 -15.31 0.21 -0.66
C GLY A 296 -16.57 0.97 -1.09
N ASP A 297 -17.48 1.37 -0.20
CA ASP A 297 -18.56 2.28 -0.60
C ASP A 297 -18.00 3.65 -1.00
N GLY A 298 -18.39 4.12 -2.17
CA GLY A 298 -18.05 5.41 -2.72
C GLY A 298 -19.19 6.41 -2.53
N VAL A 299 -18.88 7.63 -2.10
CA VAL A 299 -19.87 8.68 -1.88
C VAL A 299 -19.38 10.03 -2.41
N THR A 300 -20.34 10.86 -2.83
CA THR A 300 -20.08 12.25 -3.19
C THR A 300 -20.36 13.16 -1.99
N TRP A 301 -19.39 13.99 -1.62
CA TRP A 301 -19.53 15.00 -0.57
C TRP A 301 -18.72 16.26 -0.93
N ALA A 302 -19.34 17.44 -0.78
CA ALA A 302 -18.74 18.74 -1.09
C ALA A 302 -18.14 18.84 -2.52
N GLY A 303 -18.78 18.18 -3.49
CA GLY A 303 -18.33 18.12 -4.89
C GLY A 303 -17.08 17.25 -5.12
N SER A 304 -16.67 16.46 -4.13
CA SER A 304 -15.57 15.51 -4.20
C SER A 304 -16.10 14.08 -4.05
N TYR A 305 -15.39 13.11 -4.61
CA TYR A 305 -15.71 11.68 -4.47
C TYR A 305 -14.79 11.03 -3.44
N TRP A 306 -15.37 10.26 -2.53
CA TRP A 306 -14.70 9.66 -1.38
C TRP A 306 -14.99 8.16 -1.35
N ILE A 307 -14.03 7.36 -0.89
CA ILE A 307 -14.19 5.90 -0.76
C ILE A 307 -13.93 5.51 0.68
N ALA A 308 -14.92 4.88 1.32
CA ALA A 308 -14.77 4.31 2.66
C ALA A 308 -13.68 3.23 2.67
N GLN A 309 -12.72 3.33 3.58
CA GLN A 309 -11.64 2.33 3.72
C GLN A 309 -11.99 1.25 4.75
N ARG A 310 -13.03 1.47 5.54
CA ARG A 310 -13.57 0.60 6.60
C ARG A 310 -15.04 0.95 6.82
N GLY A 311 -15.75 0.16 7.63
CA GLY A 311 -17.08 0.53 8.10
C GLY A 311 -17.07 1.90 8.80
N THR A 312 -17.93 2.82 8.38
CA THR A 312 -18.01 4.17 8.94
C THR A 312 -19.37 4.83 8.67
N ASP A 313 -19.84 5.62 9.63
CA ASP A 313 -20.99 6.53 9.53
C ASP A 313 -20.56 8.00 9.64
N ALA A 314 -19.25 8.24 9.81
CA ALA A 314 -18.69 9.57 9.98
C ALA A 314 -18.82 10.40 8.69
N LYS A 315 -18.84 11.71 8.87
CA LYS A 315 -18.90 12.64 7.74
C LYS A 315 -17.57 12.65 6.98
N PRO A 316 -17.56 12.56 5.63
CA PRO A 316 -16.35 12.75 4.85
C PRO A 316 -15.73 14.13 5.13
N ASP A 317 -14.41 14.24 4.97
CA ASP A 317 -13.63 15.46 5.28
C ASP A 317 -13.46 15.78 6.78
N THR A 318 -13.83 14.88 7.68
CA THR A 318 -13.42 14.96 9.10
C THR A 318 -12.21 14.09 9.39
N ALA A 319 -11.46 14.47 10.44
CA ALA A 319 -10.41 13.64 10.98
C ALA A 319 -10.98 12.26 11.37
N ASP A 320 -10.25 11.21 11.00
CA ASP A 320 -10.61 9.81 11.25
C ASP A 320 -11.99 9.37 10.71
N SER A 321 -12.53 10.07 9.70
CA SER A 321 -13.81 9.73 9.07
C SER A 321 -13.87 8.32 8.45
N GLY A 322 -12.73 7.65 8.27
CA GLY A 322 -12.64 6.39 7.55
C GLY A 322 -12.79 6.52 6.03
N PHE A 323 -13.04 7.73 5.51
CA PHE A 323 -13.11 8.03 4.08
C PHE A 323 -11.75 8.48 3.55
N ARG A 324 -11.37 7.94 2.38
CA ARG A 324 -10.24 8.42 1.59
C ARG A 324 -10.76 9.25 0.42
N LEU A 325 -10.21 10.45 0.24
CA LEU A 325 -10.48 11.28 -0.94
C LEU A 325 -10.00 10.55 -2.21
N ALA A 326 -10.91 10.29 -3.13
CA ALA A 326 -10.62 9.61 -4.40
C ALA A 326 -10.58 10.60 -5.58
N VAL A 327 -11.52 11.56 -5.61
CA VAL A 327 -11.54 12.64 -6.60
C VAL A 327 -11.81 13.96 -5.90
N LYS A 328 -10.94 14.94 -6.12
CA LYS A 328 -11.07 16.29 -5.54
C LYS A 328 -11.93 17.17 -6.45
N ARG A 329 -12.82 17.97 -5.85
CA ARG A 329 -13.60 19.01 -6.56
C ARG A 329 -12.65 19.94 -7.33
N GLY A 330 -13.00 20.24 -8.58
CA GLY A 330 -12.32 21.25 -9.38
C GLY A 330 -12.48 22.67 -8.82
N ARG A 331 -11.60 23.59 -9.23
CA ARG A 331 -11.80 25.02 -8.96
C ARG A 331 -12.93 25.55 -9.82
N ASP A 332 -13.75 26.43 -9.26
CA ASP A 332 -14.79 27.11 -10.01
C ASP A 332 -14.14 27.91 -11.16
N GLY A 333 -14.75 27.85 -12.34
CA GLY A 333 -14.33 28.65 -13.48
C GLY A 333 -14.56 30.13 -13.23
N LYS A 334 -13.75 31.01 -13.85
CA LYS A 334 -14.02 32.46 -13.80
C LYS A 334 -15.30 32.76 -14.59
N ASP A 335 -16.20 33.51 -13.98
CA ASP A 335 -17.38 34.02 -14.67
C ASP A 335 -16.96 34.92 -15.84
N LYS A 336 -17.59 34.74 -16.99
CA LYS A 336 -17.44 35.67 -18.10
C LYS A 336 -18.14 36.97 -17.70
N VAL A 337 -17.38 38.03 -17.51
CA VAL A 337 -17.91 39.38 -17.37
C VAL A 337 -18.64 39.69 -18.69
N ALA A 338 -19.95 39.87 -18.61
CA ALA A 338 -20.82 40.25 -19.72
C ALA A 338 -20.68 41.74 -20.05
#